data_AF-A0A4P9WU47-F1
#
_entry.id   AF-A0A4P9WU47-F1
#
_cell.length_a   1.000
_cell.length_b   1.000
_cell.length_c   1.000
_cell.angle_alpha   90.00
_cell.angle_beta   90.00
_cell.angle_gamma   90.00
#
_symmetry.space_group_name_H-M   'P 1'
#
loop_
_entity.id
_entity.type
_entity.pdbx_description
1 polymer ?
#
loop_
_entity_poly.entity_id
_entity_poly.type
_entity_poly.pdbx_seq_one_letter_code
_entity_poly.pdbx_strand_id
1 'polypeptide(L)'
;PVHCSDVGMALFQAGRQDRFAGKTIELVGPERYRYRDVVKFFVELCEREKFLFPLPMSTLTMMAQALDTISAVPPITADEVIRHSLDENVTPGTLRFADLGIQPATVDHCIGRYVRPYRTETGRSLEQEIKALSKVLVPV
;
A
#
# COMPACT_ATOMS: atom_id res chain seq x y z
N PRO A 1 1.57 0.08 4.45
CA PRO A 1 0.39 0.52 3.67
C PRO A 1 -0.78 0.81 4.61
N VAL A 2 -1.66 1.77 4.28
CA VAL A 2 -2.80 2.16 5.12
C VAL A 2 -4.06 2.28 4.26
N HIS A 3 -5.21 1.89 4.80
CA HIS A 3 -6.48 1.99 4.09
C HIS A 3 -7.01 3.43 4.14
N CYS A 4 -7.46 3.96 2.99
CA CYS A 4 -7.83 5.37 2.87
C CYS A 4 -9.03 5.77 3.74
N SER A 5 -9.98 4.86 4.00
CA SER A 5 -11.10 5.15 4.88
C SER A 5 -10.69 5.35 6.33
N ASP A 6 -9.67 4.63 6.80
CA ASP A 6 -9.15 4.79 8.17
C ASP A 6 -8.44 6.14 8.32
N VAL A 7 -7.74 6.57 7.28
CA VAL A 7 -7.16 7.92 7.20
C VAL A 7 -8.26 8.98 7.28
N GLY A 8 -9.36 8.81 6.54
CA GLY A 8 -10.51 9.71 6.62
C GLY A 8 -11.12 9.77 8.02
N MET A 9 -11.28 8.62 8.67
CA MET A 9 -11.76 8.55 10.06
C MET A 9 -10.78 9.20 11.04
N ALA A 10 -9.48 9.03 10.85
CA ALA A 10 -8.44 9.67 11.65
C ALA A 10 -8.47 11.19 11.53
N LEU A 11 -8.60 11.73 10.30
CA LEU A 11 -8.75 13.16 10.08
C LEU A 11 -10.00 13.72 10.76
N PHE A 12 -11.13 13.01 10.68
CA PHE A 12 -12.36 13.39 11.36
C PHE A 12 -12.19 13.43 12.88
N GLN A 13 -11.56 12.42 13.48
CA GLN A 13 -11.32 12.38 14.92
C GLN A 13 -10.33 13.45 15.38
N ALA A 14 -9.24 13.64 14.63
CA ALA A 14 -8.23 14.65 14.91
C ALA A 14 -8.83 16.06 14.86
N GLY A 15 -9.67 16.35 13.87
CA GLY A 15 -10.27 17.68 13.67
C GLY A 15 -11.36 18.04 14.68
N ARG A 16 -11.88 17.09 15.47
CA ARG A 16 -12.97 17.32 16.44
C ARG A 16 -12.52 17.40 17.88
N GLN A 17 -11.26 17.14 18.19
CA GLN A 17 -10.77 17.05 19.56
C GLN A 17 -9.55 17.97 19.75
N ASP A 18 -9.69 19.00 20.57
CA ASP A 18 -8.65 20.01 20.81
C ASP A 18 -7.34 19.42 21.33
N ARG A 19 -7.38 18.25 21.98
CA ARG A 19 -6.19 17.55 22.48
C ARG A 19 -5.17 17.17 21.38
N PHE A 20 -5.60 17.13 20.12
CA PHE A 20 -4.74 16.83 18.98
C PHE A 20 -4.20 18.08 18.27
N ALA A 21 -4.61 19.28 18.68
CA ALA A 21 -4.14 20.52 18.08
C ALA A 21 -2.61 20.65 18.22
N GLY A 22 -1.95 20.97 17.10
CA GLY A 22 -0.50 21.12 17.03
C GLY A 22 0.31 19.83 17.23
N LYS A 23 -0.35 18.65 17.21
CA LYS A 23 0.31 17.35 17.31
C LYS A 23 0.58 16.76 15.93
N THR A 24 1.67 16.01 15.82
CA THR A 24 1.97 15.20 14.64
C THR A 24 1.38 13.80 14.83
N ILE A 25 0.58 13.38 13.86
CA ILE A 25 -0.05 12.05 13.84
C ILE A 25 0.49 11.30 12.62
N GLU A 26 1.08 10.13 12.85
CA GLU A 26 1.54 9.24 11.80
C GLU A 26 0.56 8.07 11.65
N LEU A 27 -0.12 8.05 10.51
CA LEU A 27 -1.17 7.08 10.19
C LEU A 27 -0.57 5.85 9.50
N VAL A 28 0.05 5.01 10.32
CA VAL A 28 0.73 3.79 9.87
C VAL A 28 -0.22 2.61 9.92
N GLY A 29 -0.25 1.80 8.87
CA GLY A 29 -1.05 0.58 8.86
C GLY A 29 -0.63 -0.45 9.91
N PRO A 30 -1.46 -1.49 10.14
CA PRO A 30 -1.24 -2.46 11.21
C PRO A 30 -0.01 -3.35 10.99
N GLU A 31 0.40 -3.57 9.74
CA GLU A 31 1.48 -4.49 9.36
C GLU A 31 2.43 -3.83 8.36
N ARG A 32 3.73 -4.15 8.49
CA ARG A 32 4.80 -3.73 7.59
C ARG A 32 5.09 -4.85 6.60
N TYR A 33 5.22 -4.53 5.32
CA TYR A 33 5.50 -5.51 4.27
C TYR A 33 6.64 -5.02 3.37
N ARG A 34 7.31 -5.95 2.70
CA ARG A 34 8.16 -5.58 1.56
C ARG A 34 7.27 -5.27 0.37
N TYR A 35 7.59 -4.21 -0.36
CA TYR A 35 6.84 -3.79 -1.55
C TYR A 35 6.64 -4.93 -2.56
N ARG A 36 7.72 -5.69 -2.84
CA ARG A 36 7.68 -6.85 -3.74
C ARG A 36 6.64 -7.89 -3.33
N ASP A 37 6.49 -8.15 -2.04
CA ASP A 37 5.61 -9.21 -1.55
C ASP A 37 4.14 -8.78 -1.67
N VAL A 38 3.84 -7.49 -1.48
CA VAL A 38 2.51 -6.91 -1.75
C VAL A 38 2.16 -6.99 -3.23
N VAL A 39 3.10 -6.63 -4.12
CA VAL A 39 2.88 -6.73 -5.57
C VAL A 39 2.65 -8.17 -6.00
N LYS A 40 3.47 -9.10 -5.50
CA LYS A 40 3.33 -10.53 -5.78
C LYS A 40 1.96 -11.06 -5.30
N PHE A 41 1.58 -10.72 -4.07
CA PHE A 41 0.28 -11.07 -3.50
C PHE A 41 -0.89 -10.58 -4.37
N PHE A 42 -0.83 -9.33 -4.84
CA PHE A 42 -1.86 -8.76 -5.72
C PHE A 42 -1.94 -9.49 -7.07
N VAL A 43 -0.80 -9.77 -7.72
CA VAL A 43 -0.73 -10.48 -9.01
C VAL A 43 -1.28 -11.89 -8.89
N GLU A 44 -0.91 -12.62 -7.84
CA GLU A 44 -1.40 -13.98 -7.57
C GLU A 44 -2.92 -13.98 -7.35
N LEU A 45 -3.44 -13.04 -6.56
CA LEU A 45 -4.88 -12.89 -6.36
C LEU A 45 -5.64 -12.48 -7.64
N CYS A 46 -4.98 -11.80 -8.58
CA CYS A 46 -5.57 -11.45 -9.87
C CYS A 46 -5.60 -12.64 -10.84
N GLU A 47 -4.97 -13.77 -10.51
CA GLU A 47 -4.81 -14.94 -11.39
C GLU A 47 -4.18 -14.58 -12.74
N ARG A 48 -3.21 -13.66 -12.71
CA ARG A 48 -2.47 -13.25 -13.90
C ARG A 48 -1.05 -13.78 -13.86
N GLU A 49 -0.62 -14.38 -14.96
CA GLU A 49 0.79 -14.71 -15.18
C GLU A 49 1.56 -13.42 -15.54
N LYS A 50 2.02 -12.71 -14.50
CA LYS A 50 2.91 -11.56 -14.66
C LYS A 50 4.29 -11.88 -14.12
N PHE A 51 5.28 -11.72 -14.98
CA PHE A 51 6.67 -11.87 -14.59
C PHE A 51 7.15 -10.61 -13.84
N LEU A 52 7.58 -10.78 -12.59
CA LEU A 52 8.16 -9.72 -11.79
C LEU A 52 9.67 -9.67 -12.05
N PHE A 53 10.11 -8.77 -12.91
CA PHE A 53 11.53 -8.61 -13.24
C PHE A 53 12.21 -7.60 -12.30
N PRO A 54 13.28 -7.99 -11.58
CA PRO A 54 14.05 -7.04 -10.79
C PRO A 54 14.90 -6.17 -11.73
N LEU A 55 14.63 -4.87 -11.73
CA LEU A 55 15.43 -3.89 -12.47
C LEU A 55 16.35 -3.12 -11.52
N PRO A 56 17.59 -2.83 -11.93
CA PRO A 56 18.44 -1.87 -11.22
C PRO A 56 17.74 -0.51 -11.14
N MET A 57 17.86 0.14 -9.98
CA MET A 57 17.23 1.44 -9.74
C MET A 57 17.64 2.49 -10.77
N SER A 58 18.92 2.54 -11.15
CA SER A 58 19.43 3.50 -12.14
C SER A 58 18.74 3.36 -13.49
N THR A 59 18.54 2.12 -13.96
CA THR A 59 17.83 1.85 -15.22
C THR A 59 16.38 2.29 -15.14
N LEU A 60 15.69 1.96 -14.04
CA LEU A 60 14.29 2.34 -13.85
C LEU A 60 14.11 3.86 -13.76
N THR A 61 15.02 4.57 -13.07
CA THR A 61 15.03 6.03 -12.97
C THR A 61 15.26 6.68 -14.34
N MET A 62 16.22 6.20 -15.14
CA MET A 62 16.44 6.74 -16.50
C MET A 62 15.20 6.56 -17.39
N MET A 63 14.56 5.39 -17.33
CA MET A 63 13.32 5.14 -18.06
C MET A 63 12.20 6.08 -17.61
N ALA A 64 12.04 6.27 -16.30
CA ALA A 64 11.00 7.14 -15.75
C ALA A 64 11.23 8.62 -16.10
N GLN A 65 12.48 9.11 -16.06
CA GLN A 65 12.83 10.47 -16.50
C GLN A 65 12.50 10.72 -17.97
N ALA A 66 12.75 9.73 -18.83
CA ALA A 66 12.39 9.81 -20.25
C ALA A 66 10.86 9.89 -20.41
N LEU A 67 10.10 9.09 -19.64
CA LEU A 67 8.64 9.11 -19.66
C LEU A 67 8.07 10.44 -19.13
N ASP A 68 8.63 11.00 -18.06
CA ASP A 68 8.26 12.31 -17.48
C ASP A 68 8.40 13.45 -18.50
N THR A 69 9.40 13.35 -19.39
CA THR A 69 9.66 14.37 -20.40
C THR A 69 8.68 14.31 -21.58
N ILE A 70 8.18 13.12 -21.90
CA ILE A 70 7.41 12.86 -23.13
C ILE A 70 5.90 12.77 -22.88
N SER A 71 5.49 12.36 -21.67
CA SER A 71 4.09 12.18 -21.29
C SER A 71 3.66 13.20 -20.24
N ALA A 72 2.51 13.84 -20.44
CA ALA A 72 1.89 14.68 -19.41
C ALA A 72 1.35 13.84 -18.23
N VAL A 73 1.07 12.56 -18.45
CA VAL A 73 0.65 11.60 -17.42
C VAL A 73 1.47 10.32 -17.59
N PRO A 74 2.73 10.32 -17.15
CA PRO A 74 3.60 9.17 -17.27
C PRO A 74 3.08 8.02 -16.39
N PRO A 75 3.18 6.76 -16.83
CA PRO A 75 2.75 5.60 -16.03
C PRO A 75 3.68 5.32 -14.85
N ILE A 76 4.91 5.85 -14.88
CA ILE A 76 5.88 5.81 -13.81
C ILE A 76 6.74 7.07 -13.90
N THR A 77 6.91 7.74 -12.77
CA THR A 77 7.72 8.97 -12.65
C THR A 77 9.05 8.70 -11.95
N ALA A 78 10.06 9.54 -12.19
CA ALA A 78 11.35 9.41 -11.51
C ALA A 78 11.22 9.55 -9.98
N ASP A 79 10.29 10.39 -9.51
CA ASP A 79 10.01 10.57 -8.08
C ASP A 79 9.37 9.32 -7.46
N GLU A 80 8.41 8.67 -8.15
CA GLU A 80 7.82 7.41 -7.68
C GLU A 80 8.85 6.30 -7.52
N VAL A 81 9.82 6.23 -8.45
CA VAL A 81 10.92 5.27 -8.36
C VAL A 81 11.72 5.49 -7.07
N ILE A 82 12.07 6.74 -6.76
CA ILE A 82 12.78 7.09 -5.52
C ILE A 82 11.89 6.80 -4.31
N ARG A 83 10.63 7.21 -4.32
CA ARG A 83 9.67 7.01 -3.23
C ARG A 83 9.53 5.53 -2.86
N HIS A 84 9.36 4.65 -3.84
CA HIS A 84 9.24 3.20 -3.61
C HIS A 84 10.54 2.53 -3.14
N SER A 85 11.69 3.20 -3.30
CA SER A 85 12.99 2.69 -2.80
C SER A 85 13.26 3.05 -1.35
N LEU A 86 12.49 3.98 -0.77
CA LEU A 86 12.64 4.41 0.61
C LEU A 86 11.82 3.54 1.54
N ASP A 87 12.46 3.06 2.61
CA ASP A 87 11.78 2.39 3.69
C ASP A 87 10.97 3.39 4.54
N GLU A 88 9.70 3.07 4.79
CA GLU A 88 8.87 3.82 5.71
C GLU A 88 9.25 3.49 7.16
N ASN A 89 9.61 4.50 7.93
CA ASN A 89 9.93 4.38 9.36
C ASN A 89 9.02 5.31 10.17
N VAL A 90 8.65 4.85 11.36
CA VAL A 90 7.75 5.60 12.25
C VAL A 90 8.60 6.45 13.17
N THR A 91 8.27 7.74 13.25
CA THR A 91 8.96 8.68 14.13
C THR A 91 8.62 8.36 15.58
N PRO A 92 9.60 8.23 16.48
CA PRO A 92 9.31 8.03 17.90
C PRO A 92 8.51 9.20 18.50
N GLY A 93 7.50 8.88 19.31
CA GLY A 93 6.69 9.89 20.00
C GLY A 93 5.59 10.55 19.18
N THR A 94 5.36 10.13 17.94
CA THR A 94 4.18 10.55 17.16
C THR A 94 2.92 9.81 17.60
N LEU A 95 1.79 10.50 17.50
CA LEU A 95 0.48 9.89 17.74
C LEU A 95 0.12 8.94 16.58
N ARG A 96 -0.71 7.94 16.85
CA ARG A 96 -1.09 6.89 15.92
C ARG A 96 -2.59 6.64 15.93
N PHE A 97 -3.04 5.68 15.14
CA PHE A 97 -4.44 5.22 15.13
C PHE A 97 -4.96 4.85 16.52
N ALA A 98 -4.14 4.22 17.36
CA ALA A 98 -4.53 3.84 18.72
C ALA A 98 -4.91 5.07 19.59
N ASP A 99 -4.19 6.19 19.46
CA ASP A 99 -4.47 7.42 20.22
C ASP A 99 -5.79 8.08 19.80
N LEU A 100 -6.20 7.82 18.55
CA LEU A 100 -7.47 8.24 17.96
C LEU A 100 -8.62 7.26 18.27
N GLY A 101 -8.34 6.13 18.94
CA GLY A 101 -9.32 5.07 19.20
C GLY A 101 -9.73 4.29 17.94
N ILE A 102 -8.85 4.24 16.94
CA ILE A 102 -9.09 3.59 15.65
C ILE A 102 -8.26 2.30 15.58
N GLN A 103 -8.90 1.21 15.18
CA GLN A 103 -8.21 -0.01 14.77
C GLN A 103 -8.13 -0.02 13.23
N PRO A 104 -6.93 0.13 12.63
CA PRO A 104 -6.81 0.19 11.18
C PRO A 104 -7.03 -1.18 10.55
N ALA A 105 -7.61 -1.19 9.35
CA ALA A 105 -7.86 -2.40 8.59
C ALA A 105 -6.55 -3.01 8.04
N THR A 106 -6.51 -4.34 8.01
CA THR A 106 -5.41 -5.11 7.43
C THR A 106 -5.57 -5.23 5.90
N VAL A 107 -4.45 -5.47 5.21
CA VAL A 107 -4.45 -5.55 3.74
C VAL A 107 -5.34 -6.69 3.26
N ASP A 108 -5.23 -7.88 3.85
CA ASP A 108 -6.02 -9.07 3.52
C ASP A 108 -7.54 -8.85 3.65
N HIS A 109 -7.97 -8.07 4.65
CA HIS A 109 -9.39 -7.72 4.82
C HIS A 109 -9.90 -6.82 3.69
N CYS A 110 -9.09 -5.88 3.21
CA CYS A 110 -9.50 -4.88 2.21
C CYS A 110 -9.25 -5.32 0.76
N ILE A 111 -8.25 -6.17 0.50
CA ILE A 111 -7.70 -6.43 -0.84
C ILE A 111 -8.74 -7.00 -1.82
N GLY A 112 -9.72 -7.76 -1.31
CA GLY A 112 -10.72 -8.42 -2.14
C GLY A 112 -11.53 -7.45 -3.01
N ARG A 113 -11.81 -6.24 -2.53
CA ARG A 113 -12.53 -5.22 -3.32
C ARG A 113 -11.67 -4.69 -4.47
N TYR A 114 -10.36 -4.58 -4.27
CA TYR A 114 -9.42 -4.01 -5.24
C TYR A 114 -9.01 -5.00 -6.32
N VAL A 115 -9.01 -6.30 -6.00
CA VAL A 115 -8.60 -7.34 -6.96
C VAL A 115 -9.72 -7.73 -7.91
N ARG A 116 -10.99 -7.73 -7.46
CA ARG A 116 -12.16 -8.16 -8.26
C ARG A 116 -12.19 -7.59 -9.69
N PRO A 117 -11.94 -6.29 -9.94
CA PRO A 117 -12.00 -5.74 -11.30
C PRO A 117 -10.90 -6.25 -12.25
N TYR A 118 -9.81 -6.81 -11.71
CA TYR A 118 -8.63 -7.20 -12.48
C TYR A 118 -8.48 -8.71 -12.66
N ARG A 119 -9.31 -9.51 -11.97
CA ARG A 119 -9.32 -10.98 -12.07
C ARG A 119 -9.74 -11.48 -13.45
N THR A 120 -9.10 -12.56 -13.86
CA THR A 120 -9.39 -13.28 -15.11
C THR A 120 -10.37 -14.44 -14.89
N GLU A 121 -10.24 -15.19 -13.80
CA GLU A 121 -11.18 -16.28 -13.46
C GLU A 121 -12.14 -15.88 -12.33
N THR A 122 -13.42 -16.22 -12.52
CA THR A 122 -14.52 -15.92 -11.58
C THR A 122 -15.05 -17.17 -10.86
N GLY A 123 -14.49 -18.35 -11.13
CA GLY A 123 -15.02 -19.63 -10.64
C GLY A 123 -14.60 -20.04 -9.23
N ARG A 124 -13.53 -19.47 -8.68
CA ARG A 124 -13.01 -19.81 -7.34
C ARG A 124 -13.42 -18.79 -6.28
N SER A 125 -13.52 -19.25 -5.03
CA SER A 125 -13.85 -18.37 -3.91
C SER A 125 -12.66 -17.48 -3.55
N LEU A 126 -12.75 -16.20 -3.93
CA LEU A 126 -11.75 -15.17 -3.61
C LEU A 126 -11.41 -15.12 -2.11
N GLU A 127 -12.39 -15.33 -1.23
CA GLU A 127 -12.16 -15.32 0.23
C GLU A 127 -11.23 -16.45 0.67
N GLN A 128 -11.38 -17.63 0.09
CA GLN A 128 -10.52 -18.79 0.40
C GLN A 128 -9.10 -18.55 -0.09
N GLU A 129 -8.93 -17.94 -1.26
CA GLU A 129 -7.62 -17.59 -1.83
C GLU A 129 -6.93 -16.50 -1.04
N ILE A 130 -7.64 -15.43 -0.65
CA ILE A 130 -7.10 -14.39 0.22
C ILE A 130 -6.58 -15.03 1.51
N LYS A 131 -7.36 -15.91 2.14
CA LYS A 131 -6.96 -16.61 3.37
C LYS A 131 -5.77 -17.56 3.16
N ALA A 132 -5.64 -18.15 1.98
CA ALA A 132 -4.52 -19.04 1.67
C ALA A 132 -3.23 -18.25 1.40
N LEU A 133 -3.33 -17.20 0.58
CA LEU A 133 -2.20 -16.38 0.14
C LEU A 133 -1.77 -15.34 1.18
N SER A 134 -2.65 -14.90 2.08
CA SER A 134 -2.26 -13.99 3.18
C SER A 134 -1.22 -14.62 4.11
N LYS A 135 -1.19 -15.96 4.20
CA LYS A 135 -0.12 -16.68 4.92
C LYS A 135 1.26 -16.52 4.28
N VAL A 136 1.30 -16.22 2.98
CA VAL A 136 2.54 -16.01 2.20
C VAL A 136 2.97 -14.55 2.26
N LEU A 137 2.02 -13.62 2.44
CA LEU A 137 2.30 -12.21 2.72
C LEU A 137 2.73 -12.04 4.18
N VAL A 138 4.00 -12.36 4.47
CA VAL A 138 4.55 -12.30 5.82
C VAL A 138 4.97 -10.86 6.16
N PRO A 139 4.48 -10.28 7.27
CA PRO A 139 4.96 -8.99 7.75
C PRO A 139 6.44 -9.03 8.14
N VAL A 140 7.16 -7.91 7.97
CA VAL A 140 8.60 -7.77 8.28
C VAL A 140 8.89 -6.79 9.40
#